data_AF-A0A3B9G6Z3-F1
#
_entry.id   AF-A0A3B9G6Z3-F1
#
_cell.length_a   1.000
_cell.length_b   1.000
_cell.length_c   1.000
_cell.angle_alpha   90.00
_cell.angle_beta   90.00
_cell.angle_gamma   90.00
#
_symmetry.space_group_name_H-M   'P 1'
#
loop_
_entity.id
_entity.type
_entity.pdbx_description
1 polymer ?
#
loop_
_entity_poly.entity_id
_entity_poly.type
_entity_poly.pdbx_seq_one_letter_code
_entity_poly.pdbx_strand_id
1 'polypeptide(L)'
;LFERTVTFYASLVNINAYHQPGVEAGKAAATEFLDMLNEVRGHLTADRKSAEDVATAISCDPEEVFHALVHLASNGEATHSRGKNPRDDRFFL
;
A
#
# COMPACT_ATOMS: atom_id res chain seq x y z
N LEU A 1 22.36 -17.73 9.37
CA LEU A 1 21.81 -19.06 9.75
C LEU A 1 20.67 -19.47 8.82
N PHE A 2 19.70 -18.58 8.56
CA PHE A 2 18.50 -18.82 7.74
C PHE A 2 18.80 -19.33 6.31
N GLU A 3 19.69 -18.68 5.58
CA GLU A 3 19.99 -19.02 4.17
C GLU A 3 20.61 -20.43 3.99
N ARG A 4 21.40 -20.90 4.97
CA ARG A 4 22.01 -22.25 4.93
C ARG A 4 20.95 -23.33 5.14
N THR A 5 19.98 -23.10 6.02
CA THR A 5 18.87 -24.04 6.27
C THR A 5 17.88 -24.07 5.11
N VAL A 6 17.55 -22.91 4.52
CA VAL A 6 16.66 -22.80 3.35
C VAL A 6 17.27 -23.49 2.13
N THR A 7 18.58 -23.30 1.89
CA THR A 7 19.29 -23.96 0.78
C THR A 7 19.32 -25.48 0.95
N PHE A 8 19.57 -25.97 2.18
CA PHE A 8 19.58 -27.40 2.46
C PHE A 8 18.18 -28.02 2.26
N TYR A 9 17.13 -27.39 2.78
CA TYR A 9 15.75 -27.86 2.57
C TYR A 9 15.34 -27.84 1.08
N ALA A 10 15.65 -26.78 0.35
CA ALA A 10 15.36 -26.67 -1.08
C ALA A 10 16.06 -27.77 -1.90
N SER A 11 17.29 -28.13 -1.51
CA SER A 11 18.01 -29.27 -2.10
C SER A 11 17.32 -30.62 -1.82
N LEU A 12 16.68 -30.78 -0.66
CA LEU A 12 15.96 -32.00 -0.28
C LEU A 12 14.63 -32.14 -1.03
N VAL A 13 13.97 -31.05 -1.41
CA VAL A 13 12.70 -31.06 -2.17
C VAL A 13 12.88 -30.81 -3.68
N ASN A 14 14.13 -30.81 -4.17
CA ASN A 14 14.50 -30.62 -5.57
C ASN A 14 13.91 -29.33 -6.22
N ILE A 15 13.88 -28.24 -5.44
CA ILE A 15 13.47 -26.91 -5.92
C ILE A 15 14.69 -25.98 -5.86
N ASN A 16 14.88 -25.17 -6.90
CA ASN A 16 15.90 -24.12 -6.87
C ASN A 16 15.44 -22.98 -5.93
N ALA A 17 16.08 -22.85 -4.77
CA ALA A 17 15.80 -21.80 -3.78
C ALA A 17 15.95 -20.36 -4.31
N TYR A 18 16.65 -20.16 -5.42
CA TYR A 18 16.93 -18.83 -5.99
C TYR A 18 15.98 -18.44 -7.12
N HIS A 19 15.19 -19.39 -7.65
CA HIS A 19 14.20 -19.12 -8.68
C HIS A 19 12.83 -18.90 -8.04
N GLN A 20 12.69 -17.77 -7.34
CA GLN A 20 11.50 -17.39 -6.58
C GLN A 20 10.77 -16.22 -7.26
N PRO A 21 10.09 -16.44 -8.41
CA PRO A 21 9.40 -15.37 -9.12
C PRO A 21 8.34 -14.66 -8.26
N GLY A 22 7.74 -15.37 -7.29
CA GLY A 22 6.79 -14.77 -6.34
C GLY A 22 7.42 -13.77 -5.37
N VAL A 23 8.70 -13.93 -5.00
CA VAL A 23 9.38 -12.98 -4.10
C VAL A 23 9.69 -11.69 -4.84
N GLU A 24 10.16 -11.80 -6.08
CA GLU A 24 10.45 -10.62 -6.90
C GLU A 24 9.15 -9.91 -7.31
N ALA A 25 8.09 -10.65 -7.65
CA ALA A 25 6.76 -10.06 -7.88
C ALA A 25 6.20 -9.36 -6.63
N GLY A 26 6.38 -9.95 -5.44
CA GLY A 26 5.96 -9.34 -4.18
C GLY A 26 6.71 -8.04 -3.87
N LYS A 27 8.01 -7.99 -4.14
CA LYS A 27 8.80 -6.74 -4.01
C LYS A 27 8.36 -5.66 -4.99
N ALA A 28 8.07 -6.04 -6.24
CA ALA A 28 7.58 -5.11 -7.24
C ALA A 28 6.24 -4.49 -6.82
N ALA A 29 5.26 -5.32 -6.45
CA ALA A 29 3.96 -4.86 -5.98
C ALA A 29 4.05 -4.00 -4.71
N ALA A 30 4.94 -4.36 -3.78
CA ALA A 30 5.19 -3.53 -2.58
C ALA A 30 5.79 -2.17 -2.93
N THR A 31 6.68 -2.11 -3.93
CA THR A 31 7.26 -0.85 -4.41
C THR A 31 6.18 0.04 -5.04
N GLU A 32 5.35 -0.52 -5.93
CA GLU A 32 4.23 0.20 -6.56
C GLU A 32 3.26 0.75 -5.52
N PHE A 33 2.92 -0.04 -4.50
CA PHE A 33 2.07 0.42 -3.40
C PHE A 33 2.71 1.57 -2.59
N LEU A 34 4.01 1.50 -2.30
CA LEU A 34 4.70 2.55 -1.56
C LEU A 34 4.80 3.86 -2.36
N ASP A 35 5.01 3.77 -3.67
CA ASP A 35 5.02 4.94 -4.55
C ASP A 35 3.65 5.62 -4.56
N MET A 36 2.56 4.84 -4.73
CA MET A 36 1.19 5.35 -4.63
C MET A 36 0.88 5.93 -3.25
N LEU A 37 1.30 5.27 -2.17
CA LEU A 37 1.12 5.78 -0.79
C LEU A 37 1.82 7.13 -0.59
N ASN A 38 3.00 7.32 -1.19
CA ASN A 38 3.74 8.59 -1.14
C ASN A 38 3.04 9.70 -1.95
N GLU A 39 2.47 9.38 -3.11
CA GLU A 39 1.66 10.33 -3.87
C GLU A 39 0.40 10.74 -3.10
N VAL A 40 -0.35 9.77 -2.57
CA VAL A 40 -1.53 10.04 -1.72
C VAL A 40 -1.16 10.94 -0.54
N ARG A 41 -0.04 10.65 0.14
CA ARG A 41 0.50 11.47 1.23
C ARG A 41 0.80 12.90 0.77
N GLY A 42 1.41 13.08 -0.40
CA GLY A 42 1.71 14.39 -0.97
C GLY A 42 0.47 15.24 -1.30
N HIS A 43 -0.68 14.59 -1.51
CA HIS A 43 -1.95 15.24 -1.84
C HIS A 43 -2.85 15.55 -0.63
N LEU A 44 -2.45 15.11 0.58
CA LEU A 44 -3.10 15.50 1.83
C LEU A 44 -2.81 16.96 2.16
N THR A 45 -3.88 17.69 2.47
CA THR A 45 -3.81 19.10 2.88
C THR A 45 -4.71 19.31 4.11
N ALA A 46 -4.76 20.53 4.63
CA ALA A 46 -5.71 20.89 5.69
C ALA A 46 -7.18 20.83 5.21
N ASP A 47 -7.41 20.83 3.90
CA ASP A 47 -8.75 20.72 3.32
C ASP A 47 -9.25 19.28 3.37
N ARG A 48 -10.54 19.14 3.70
CA ARG A 48 -11.21 17.84 3.78
C ARG A 48 -11.50 17.29 2.39
N LYS A 49 -10.79 16.24 1.99
CA LYS A 49 -10.97 15.57 0.69
C LYS A 49 -11.54 14.17 0.87
N SER A 50 -12.34 13.72 -0.09
CA SER A 50 -12.71 12.30 -0.19
C SER A 50 -11.60 11.50 -0.88
N ALA A 51 -11.67 10.17 -0.78
CA ALA A 51 -10.77 9.31 -1.54
C ALA A 51 -10.89 9.54 -3.05
N GLU A 52 -12.10 9.83 -3.55
CA GLU A 52 -12.36 10.11 -4.97
C GLU A 52 -11.70 11.42 -5.42
N ASP A 53 -11.72 12.46 -4.58
CA ASP A 53 -11.05 13.73 -4.87
C ASP A 53 -9.53 13.54 -5.02
N VAL A 54 -8.92 12.75 -4.14
CA VAL A 54 -7.47 12.46 -4.17
C VAL A 54 -7.14 11.55 -5.35
N ALA A 55 -7.92 10.49 -5.56
CA ALA A 55 -7.74 9.55 -6.67
C ALA A 55 -7.81 10.24 -8.04
N THR A 56 -8.74 11.19 -8.20
CA THR A 56 -8.82 12.01 -9.42
C THR A 56 -7.57 12.86 -9.63
N ALA A 57 -6.98 13.39 -8.55
CA ALA A 57 -5.79 14.23 -8.63
C ALA A 57 -4.51 13.44 -9.00
N ILE A 58 -4.40 12.18 -8.58
CA ILE A 58 -3.24 11.32 -8.86
C ILE A 58 -3.51 10.28 -9.96
N SER A 59 -4.71 10.27 -10.55
CA SER A 59 -5.13 9.31 -11.59
C SER A 59 -5.02 7.83 -11.17
N CYS A 60 -5.34 7.53 -9.90
CA CYS A 60 -5.37 6.16 -9.35
C CYS A 60 -6.80 5.66 -9.12
N ASP A 61 -6.92 4.38 -8.78
CA ASP A 61 -8.19 3.79 -8.38
C ASP A 61 -8.66 4.34 -7.00
N PRO A 62 -9.93 4.78 -6.86
CA PRO A 62 -10.43 5.31 -5.60
C PRO A 62 -10.43 4.33 -4.42
N GLU A 63 -10.57 3.03 -4.65
CA GLU A 63 -10.52 2.00 -3.60
C GLU A 63 -9.10 1.85 -3.06
N GLU A 64 -8.11 1.81 -3.95
CA GLU A 64 -6.69 1.77 -3.56
C GLU A 64 -6.30 3.01 -2.75
N VAL A 65 -6.72 4.20 -3.19
CA VAL A 65 -6.48 5.47 -2.49
C VAL A 65 -7.20 5.52 -1.15
N PHE A 66 -8.43 5.00 -1.06
CA PHE A 66 -9.14 4.89 0.20
C PHE A 66 -8.36 4.05 1.21
N HIS A 67 -7.86 2.88 0.80
CA HIS A 67 -7.06 2.02 1.67
C HIS A 67 -5.74 2.67 2.08
N ALA A 68 -5.07 3.40 1.18
CA ALA A 68 -3.88 4.19 1.50
C ALA A 68 -4.18 5.29 2.53
N LEU A 69 -5.26 6.04 2.36
CA LEU A 69 -5.68 7.10 3.30
C LEU A 69 -6.07 6.54 4.67
N VAL A 70 -6.77 5.41 4.73
CA VAL A 70 -7.07 4.70 5.98
C VAL A 70 -5.80 4.22 6.67
N HIS A 71 -4.82 3.72 5.90
CA HIS A 71 -3.51 3.33 6.43
C HIS A 71 -2.78 4.53 7.04
N LEU A 72 -2.69 5.66 6.33
CA LEU A 72 -2.07 6.89 6.83
C LEU A 72 -2.78 7.39 8.10
N ALA A 73 -4.11 7.38 8.13
CA ALA A 73 -4.86 7.78 9.31
C ALA A 73 -4.63 6.85 10.51
N SER A 74 -4.54 5.54 10.26
CA SER A 74 -4.24 4.55 11.30
C SER A 74 -2.83 4.71 11.88
N ASN A 75 -1.90 5.27 11.10
CA ASN A 75 -0.55 5.61 11.54
C ASN A 75 -0.43 7.02 12.13
N GLY A 76 -1.52 7.79 12.23
CA GLY A 76 -1.52 9.15 12.76
C GLY A 76 -0.95 10.21 11.80
N GLU A 77 -0.87 9.89 10.51
CA GLU A 77 -0.36 10.77 9.45
C GLU A 77 -1.47 11.57 8.75
N ALA A 78 -2.73 11.21 9.01
CA ALA A 78 -3.91 11.89 8.52
C ALA A 78 -5.05 11.81 9.55
N THR A 79 -5.95 12.79 9.54
CA THR A 79 -7.21 12.74 10.26
C THR A 79 -8.30 12.11 9.39
N HIS A 80 -9.02 11.12 9.93
CA HIS A 80 -10.14 10.45 9.26
C HIS A 80 -11.48 10.84 9.89
N SER A 81 -12.35 11.48 9.10
CA SER A 81 -13.73 11.77 9.47
C SER A 81 -14.67 10.84 8.71
N ARG A 82 -15.29 9.90 9.44
CA ARG A 82 -16.20 8.91 8.86
C ARG A 82 -17.54 9.52 8.46
N GLY A 83 -17.97 9.24 7.23
CA GLY A 83 -19.26 9.60 6.67
C GLY A 83 -20.30 8.50 6.88
N LYS A 84 -21.39 8.53 6.10
CA LYS A 84 -22.43 7.47 6.11
C LYS A 84 -21.97 6.20 5.40
N ASN A 85 -21.05 6.35 4.46
CA ASN A 85 -20.44 5.28 3.66
C ASN A 85 -18.99 5.67 3.34
N PRO A 86 -18.14 4.72 2.88
CA PRO A 86 -16.74 4.98 2.58
C PRO A 86 -16.48 6.11 1.57
N ARG A 87 -17.42 6.38 0.67
CA ARG A 87 -17.32 7.47 -0.31
C ARG A 87 -17.50 8.85 0.34
N ASP A 88 -18.28 8.92 1.41
CA ASP A 88 -18.52 10.13 2.18
C ASP A 88 -17.41 10.41 3.20
N ASP A 89 -16.47 9.48 3.39
CA ASP A 89 -15.34 9.65 4.30
C ASP A 89 -14.44 10.80 3.84
N ARG A 90 -13.93 11.55 4.82
CA ARG A 90 -13.05 12.70 4.57
C ARG A 90 -11.73 12.54 5.28
N PHE A 91 -10.66 12.90 4.56
CA PHE A 91 -9.28 12.83 5.01
C PHE A 91 -8.62 14.21 4.86
N PHE A 92 -7.79 14.57 5.84
CA PHE A 92 -7.06 15.84 5.92
C PHE A 92 -5.88 15.70 6.89
N LEU A 93 -4.97 16.69 6.93
CA LEU A 93 -3.89 16.77 7.92
C LEU A 93 -4.44 17.09 9.31
#